data_AF-A0A8T2QK61-F1
#
_entry.id   AF-A0A8T2QK61-F1
#
_cell.length_a   1.000
_cell.length_b   1.000
_cell.length_c   1.000
_cell.angle_alpha   90.00
_cell.angle_beta   90.00
_cell.angle_gamma   90.00
#
_symmetry.space_group_name_H-M   'P 1'
#
loop_
_entity.id
_entity.type
_entity.pdbx_description
1 polymer ?
#
loop_
_entity_poly.entity_id
_entity_poly.type
_entity_poly.pdbx_seq_one_letter_code
_entity_poly.pdbx_strand_id
1 'polypeptide(L)'
;MKALRTTQARQGHLSKAFIFAINLQVPGREQHSAVFYFVTEEPIPHGSLIYRFIHGDDAFRNSRFKLVNKIVRGPWILRTTVGNHGTCLLGKALTCNYVRGPNYLEIDVDIGSSAFASAILHLALGYITHVTVDMAFLVESQAEEELPERVFGTTRIAQIELSAAVFTDPDDSTAIHAMSGELSSWRKFSRSLSFLGHHGKHSKIETEKLEEKVESRLEEFK
;
A
#
# COMPACT_ATOMS: atom_id res chain seq x y z
N MET A 1 16.17 1.41 0.40
CA MET A 1 15.80 2.76 -0.12
C MET A 1 16.93 3.53 -0.83
N LYS A 2 18.24 3.30 -0.55
CA LYS A 2 19.35 3.92 -1.32
C LYS A 2 19.24 3.69 -2.84
N ALA A 3 18.65 2.58 -3.28
CA ALA A 3 18.48 2.21 -4.69
C ALA A 3 17.76 3.23 -5.58
N LEU A 4 16.65 3.84 -5.11
CA LEU A 4 15.97 4.91 -5.87
C LEU A 4 16.88 6.13 -6.04
N ARG A 5 17.60 6.49 -4.97
CA ARG A 5 18.55 7.60 -4.96
C ARG A 5 19.72 7.36 -5.92
N THR A 6 20.21 6.12 -6.02
CA THR A 6 21.34 5.74 -6.88
C THR A 6 20.96 5.56 -8.35
N THR A 7 19.78 5.01 -8.66
CA THR A 7 19.38 4.69 -10.04
C THR A 7 19.16 5.94 -10.91
N GLN A 8 18.75 7.05 -10.29
CA GLN A 8 18.46 8.29 -11.02
C GLN A 8 19.69 9.10 -11.44
N ALA A 9 20.86 8.85 -10.85
CA ALA A 9 22.11 9.49 -11.28
C ALA A 9 22.57 9.07 -12.69
N ARG A 10 21.93 8.06 -13.32
CA ARG A 10 22.38 7.44 -14.57
C ARG A 10 21.49 7.63 -15.80
N GLN A 11 20.28 8.18 -15.70
CA GLN A 11 19.36 8.28 -16.85
C GLN A 11 18.73 9.66 -17.01
N GLY A 12 19.20 10.41 -18.02
CA GLY A 12 18.69 11.74 -18.40
C GLY A 12 17.27 11.79 -18.99
N HIS A 13 16.51 10.68 -18.95
CA HIS A 13 15.14 10.60 -19.48
C HIS A 13 14.04 10.64 -18.41
N LEU A 14 14.38 10.52 -17.12
CA LEU A 14 13.43 10.59 -16.00
C LEU A 14 13.16 12.01 -15.49
N SER A 15 13.69 13.04 -16.15
CA SER A 15 13.65 14.43 -15.67
C SER A 15 12.24 15.05 -15.59
N LYS A 16 11.21 14.36 -16.08
CA LYS A 16 9.81 14.81 -16.07
C LYS A 16 8.88 13.98 -15.18
N ALA A 17 9.30 12.78 -14.78
CA ALA A 17 8.47 11.88 -13.99
C ALA A 17 8.69 12.10 -12.49
N PHE A 18 7.60 12.08 -11.72
CA PHE A 18 7.64 12.13 -10.27
C PHE A 18 7.23 10.78 -9.69
N ILE A 19 7.96 10.31 -8.68
CA ILE A 19 7.73 9.00 -8.06
C ILE A 19 7.10 9.17 -6.68
N PHE A 20 5.98 8.50 -6.43
CA PHE A 20 5.46 8.27 -5.08
C PHE A 20 5.87 6.86 -4.63
N ALA A 21 6.59 6.77 -3.52
CA ALA A 21 6.89 5.50 -2.86
C ALA A 21 6.10 5.42 -1.56
N ILE A 22 5.13 4.51 -1.49
CA ILE A 22 4.34 4.28 -0.27
C ILE A 22 4.85 3.01 0.39
N ASN A 23 5.42 3.15 1.58
CA ASN A 23 5.92 2.03 2.38
C ASN A 23 4.97 1.77 3.54
N LEU A 24 4.16 0.71 3.45
CA LEU A 24 3.36 0.24 4.57
C LEU A 24 4.24 -0.63 5.46
N GLN A 25 4.54 -0.15 6.65
CA GLN A 25 5.32 -0.88 7.65
C GLN A 25 4.37 -1.83 8.39
N VAL A 26 4.58 -3.12 8.19
CA VAL A 26 3.72 -4.20 8.66
C VAL A 26 4.33 -4.76 9.95
N PRO A 27 3.78 -4.42 11.14
CA PRO A 27 4.20 -5.03 12.38
C PRO A 27 3.87 -6.53 12.39
N GLY A 28 4.73 -7.30 13.03
CA GLY A 28 4.55 -8.73 13.20
C GLY A 28 5.69 -9.34 14.00
N ARG A 29 5.77 -10.67 14.01
CA ARG A 29 6.92 -11.39 14.59
C ARG A 29 8.23 -11.01 13.89
N GLU A 30 8.12 -10.83 12.58
CA GLU A 30 9.14 -10.28 11.70
C GLU A 30 8.58 -8.99 11.10
N GLN A 31 9.42 -7.95 11.04
CA GLN A 31 9.03 -6.64 10.52
C GLN A 31 9.05 -6.70 8.99
N HIS A 32 7.92 -6.43 8.36
CA HIS A 32 7.78 -6.45 6.91
C HIS A 32 7.51 -5.05 6.37
N SER A 33 7.85 -4.84 5.10
CA SER A 33 7.52 -3.63 4.35
C SER A 33 6.79 -4.01 3.07
N ALA A 34 5.60 -3.47 2.87
CA ALA A 34 4.91 -3.54 1.59
C ALA A 34 5.08 -2.19 0.88
N VAL A 35 5.97 -2.15 -0.11
CA VAL A 35 6.35 -0.91 -0.80
C VAL A 35 5.70 -0.84 -2.18
N PHE A 36 4.96 0.23 -2.43
CA PHE A 36 4.29 0.51 -3.70
C PHE A 36 4.92 1.74 -4.36
N TYR A 37 5.32 1.59 -5.62
CA TYR A 37 5.88 2.68 -6.41
C TYR A 37 4.86 3.10 -7.48
N PHE A 38 4.52 4.38 -7.48
CA PHE A 38 3.67 5.01 -8.49
C PHE A 38 4.45 6.09 -9.19
N VAL A 39 4.33 6.17 -10.51
CA VAL A 39 5.08 7.12 -11.33
C VAL A 39 4.08 7.97 -12.10
N THR A 40 4.28 9.28 -12.10
CA THR A 40 3.46 10.17 -12.93
C THR A 40 3.87 10.04 -14.39
N GLU A 41 2.88 9.83 -15.27
CA GLU A 41 3.11 9.84 -16.72
C GLU A 41 3.30 11.26 -17.25
N GLU A 42 2.54 12.21 -16.68
CA GLU A 42 2.57 13.61 -17.03
C GLU A 42 3.23 14.45 -15.91
N PRO A 43 3.83 15.61 -16.25
CA PRO A 43 4.33 16.56 -15.26
C PRO A 43 3.23 17.00 -14.31
N ILE A 44 3.57 17.13 -13.02
CA ILE A 44 2.62 17.58 -12.02
C ILE A 44 2.32 19.08 -12.22
N PRO A 45 1.05 19.48 -12.44
CA PRO A 45 0.71 20.88 -12.65
C PRO A 45 1.03 21.72 -11.41
N HIS A 46 1.75 22.82 -11.61
CA HIS A 46 2.08 23.75 -10.52
C HIS A 46 0.81 24.29 -9.84
N GLY A 47 0.82 24.35 -8.52
CA GLY A 47 -0.33 24.83 -7.72
C GLY A 47 -1.48 23.84 -7.56
N SER A 48 -1.49 22.71 -8.29
CA SER A 48 -2.49 21.65 -8.08
C SER A 48 -2.46 21.09 -6.65
N LEU A 49 -3.55 20.42 -6.21
CA LEU A 49 -3.62 19.83 -4.87
C LEU A 49 -2.45 18.86 -4.61
N ILE A 50 -2.10 18.02 -5.59
CA ILE A 50 -0.98 17.08 -5.48
C ILE A 50 0.38 17.79 -5.47
N TYR A 51 0.53 18.91 -6.21
CA TYR A 51 1.72 19.76 -6.11
C TYR A 51 1.87 20.34 -4.70
N ARG A 52 0.79 20.92 -4.16
CA ARG A 52 0.79 21.44 -2.78
C ARG A 52 1.04 20.34 -1.75
N PHE A 53 0.55 19.13 -1.97
CA PHE A 53 0.84 17.98 -1.11
C PHE A 53 2.33 17.58 -1.11
N ILE A 54 2.97 17.55 -2.29
CA ILE A 54 4.40 17.28 -2.41
C ILE A 54 5.24 18.37 -1.72
N HIS A 55 4.88 19.63 -1.93
CA HIS A 55 5.68 20.78 -1.53
C HIS A 55 5.28 21.39 -0.16
N GLY A 56 4.20 20.92 0.45
CA GLY A 56 3.69 21.39 1.73
C GLY A 56 4.48 20.87 2.93
N ASP A 57 3.99 21.17 4.12
CA ASP A 57 4.52 20.63 5.37
C ASP A 57 3.80 19.32 5.76
N ASP A 58 4.30 18.66 6.81
CA ASP A 58 3.73 17.41 7.29
C ASP A 58 2.34 17.59 7.88
N ALA A 59 2.02 18.76 8.44
CA ALA A 59 0.66 19.05 8.93
C ALA A 59 -0.35 19.02 7.77
N PHE A 60 -0.03 19.65 6.65
CA PHE A 60 -0.83 19.60 5.43
C PHE A 60 -0.92 18.16 4.90
N ARG A 61 0.21 17.46 4.77
CA ARG A 61 0.20 16.06 4.28
C ARG A 61 -0.62 15.14 5.16
N ASN A 62 -0.45 15.22 6.48
CA ASN A 62 -1.19 14.44 7.46
C ASN A 62 -2.69 14.73 7.39
N SER A 63 -3.06 15.99 7.16
CA SER A 63 -4.46 16.37 7.05
C SER A 63 -5.15 15.84 5.78
N ARG A 64 -4.40 15.50 4.71
CA ARG A 64 -4.95 15.15 3.39
C ARG A 64 -4.65 13.73 2.92
N PHE A 65 -3.63 13.06 3.44
CA PHE A 65 -3.24 11.74 2.94
C PHE A 65 -4.29 10.69 3.29
N LYS A 66 -4.95 10.14 2.25
CA LYS A 66 -6.13 9.29 2.36
C LYS A 66 -5.93 7.97 1.64
N LEU A 67 -6.45 6.91 2.25
CA LEU A 67 -6.56 5.57 1.69
C LEU A 67 -8.02 5.24 1.53
N VAL A 68 -8.39 4.76 0.35
CA VAL A 68 -9.65 4.05 0.10
C VAL A 68 -9.30 2.60 -0.17
N ASN A 69 -9.92 1.69 0.56
CA ASN A 69 -9.67 0.26 0.43
C ASN A 69 -10.96 -0.54 0.32
N LYS A 70 -10.90 -1.63 -0.44
CA LYS A 70 -12.02 -2.55 -0.66
C LYS A 70 -11.53 -3.98 -0.61
N ILE A 71 -12.08 -4.77 0.31
CA ILE A 71 -11.86 -6.22 0.32
C ILE A 71 -12.67 -6.84 -0.82
N VAL A 72 -11.99 -7.28 -1.87
CA VAL A 72 -12.56 -7.96 -3.03
C VAL A 72 -12.85 -9.41 -2.70
N ARG A 73 -11.92 -10.07 -1.98
CA ARG A 73 -12.04 -11.45 -1.50
C ARG A 73 -11.44 -11.54 -0.11
N GLY A 74 -12.05 -12.32 0.77
CA GLY A 74 -11.58 -12.53 2.13
C GLY A 74 -12.72 -12.94 3.06
N PRO A 75 -12.43 -13.34 4.31
CA PRO A 75 -13.43 -13.61 5.34
C PRO A 75 -14.48 -12.50 5.47
N TRP A 76 -15.73 -12.85 5.76
CA TRP A 76 -16.80 -11.86 5.92
C TRP A 76 -16.46 -10.82 7.00
N ILE A 77 -15.85 -11.25 8.10
CA ILE A 77 -15.44 -10.36 9.18
C ILE A 77 -14.46 -9.28 8.72
N LEU A 78 -13.47 -9.64 7.89
CA LEU A 78 -12.55 -8.67 7.30
C LEU A 78 -13.26 -7.73 6.33
N ARG A 79 -14.21 -8.23 5.54
CA ARG A 79 -15.03 -7.38 4.65
C ARG A 79 -15.88 -6.38 5.44
N THR A 80 -16.43 -6.77 6.58
CA THR A 80 -17.25 -5.90 7.43
C THR A 80 -16.40 -4.85 8.13
N THR A 81 -15.31 -5.26 8.80
CA THR A 81 -14.42 -4.33 9.52
C THR A 81 -13.79 -3.35 8.56
N VAL A 82 -13.23 -3.81 7.44
CA VAL A 82 -12.69 -2.92 6.42
C VAL A 82 -13.79 -2.16 5.70
N GLY A 83 -14.99 -2.70 5.52
CA GLY A 83 -16.11 -1.98 4.90
C GLY A 83 -16.54 -0.75 5.71
N ASN A 84 -16.64 -0.88 7.03
CA ASN A 84 -16.96 0.22 7.95
C ASN A 84 -15.85 1.29 7.99
N HIS A 85 -14.63 0.91 7.64
CA HIS A 85 -13.44 1.77 7.64
C HIS A 85 -12.76 1.80 6.26
N GLY A 86 -13.55 1.67 5.18
CA GLY A 86 -13.05 1.49 3.81
C GLY A 86 -12.43 2.75 3.22
N THR A 87 -12.42 3.83 4.02
CA THR A 87 -11.83 5.11 3.71
C THR A 87 -11.27 5.68 4.99
N CYS A 88 -9.99 6.05 4.98
CA CYS A 88 -9.28 6.52 6.15
C CYS A 88 -8.29 7.62 5.78
N LEU A 89 -8.27 8.71 6.53
CA LEU A 89 -7.18 9.68 6.49
C LEU A 89 -5.96 9.10 7.21
N LEU A 90 -5.13 8.36 6.47
CA LEU A 90 -3.94 7.69 7.00
C LEU A 90 -3.04 8.68 7.76
N GLY A 91 -2.86 9.88 7.23
CA GLY A 91 -2.02 10.89 7.86
C GLY A 91 -2.52 11.38 9.23
N LYS A 92 -3.80 11.18 9.55
CA LYS A 92 -4.36 11.45 10.88
C LYS A 92 -4.43 10.21 11.76
N ALA A 93 -4.69 9.05 11.15
CA ALA A 93 -4.94 7.80 11.86
C ALA A 93 -3.65 7.06 12.25
N LEU A 94 -2.56 7.27 11.50
CA LEU A 94 -1.28 6.60 11.66
C LEU A 94 -0.14 7.62 11.63
N THR A 95 1.00 7.24 12.22
CA THR A 95 2.23 8.01 12.09
C THR A 95 2.74 7.85 10.67
N CYS A 96 2.86 8.98 9.96
CA CYS A 96 3.42 9.04 8.62
C CYS A 96 4.73 9.83 8.65
N ASN A 97 5.78 9.29 8.03
CA ASN A 97 7.05 9.99 7.82
C ASN A 97 7.24 10.27 6.32
N TYR A 98 7.63 11.50 6.00
CA TYR A 98 7.71 11.99 4.63
C TYR A 98 9.14 12.31 4.24
N VAL A 99 9.64 11.68 3.18
CA VAL A 99 10.97 11.95 2.64
C VAL A 99 10.84 12.46 1.20
N ARG A 100 11.06 13.75 1.02
CA ARG A 100 10.99 14.41 -0.29
C ARG A 100 12.38 14.52 -0.92
N GLY A 101 12.53 13.93 -2.11
CA GLY A 101 13.68 14.15 -2.98
C GLY A 101 13.36 15.09 -4.14
N PRO A 102 14.31 15.29 -5.08
CA PRO A 102 14.11 16.19 -6.23
C PRO A 102 12.88 15.84 -7.09
N ASN A 103 12.64 14.56 -7.33
CA ASN A 103 11.56 14.04 -8.18
C ASN A 103 10.84 12.83 -7.54
N TYR A 104 10.88 12.72 -6.22
CA TYR A 104 10.12 11.68 -5.52
C TYR A 104 9.61 12.17 -4.16
N LEU A 105 8.52 11.56 -3.71
CA LEU A 105 8.02 11.63 -2.34
C LEU A 105 7.84 10.21 -1.83
N GLU A 106 8.57 9.89 -0.76
CA GLU A 106 8.43 8.66 -0.01
C GLU A 106 7.56 8.92 1.22
N ILE A 107 6.59 8.04 1.46
CA ILE A 107 5.66 8.09 2.59
C ILE A 107 5.76 6.75 3.31
N ASP A 108 6.42 6.75 4.46
CA ASP A 108 6.40 5.64 5.39
C ASP A 108 5.15 5.71 6.24
N VAL A 109 4.39 4.62 6.31
CA VAL A 109 3.16 4.52 7.09
C VAL A 109 3.36 3.45 8.15
N ASP A 110 3.47 3.88 9.41
CA ASP A 110 3.62 2.96 10.54
C ASP A 110 2.23 2.45 10.99
N ILE A 111 1.88 1.23 10.57
CA ILE A 111 0.63 0.59 10.99
C ILE A 111 0.65 0.25 12.49
N GLY A 112 1.85 0.02 13.05
CA GLY A 112 2.08 -0.26 14.46
C GLY A 112 1.71 0.90 15.38
N SER A 113 1.64 2.12 14.86
CA SER A 113 1.30 3.31 15.65
C SER A 113 -0.19 3.40 16.04
N SER A 114 -1.03 2.47 15.58
CA SER A 114 -2.45 2.39 15.94
C SER A 114 -2.83 0.97 16.33
N ALA A 115 -3.34 0.81 17.55
CA ALA A 115 -3.83 -0.47 18.05
C ALA A 115 -4.94 -1.05 17.15
N PHE A 116 -5.84 -0.18 16.68
CA PHE A 116 -6.94 -0.58 15.79
C PHE A 116 -6.42 -1.07 14.43
N ALA A 117 -5.53 -0.30 13.79
CA ALA A 117 -4.97 -0.69 12.51
C ALA A 117 -4.13 -1.97 12.61
N SER A 118 -3.35 -2.10 13.69
CA SER A 118 -2.58 -3.31 14.01
C SER A 118 -3.49 -4.52 14.23
N ALA A 119 -4.64 -4.37 14.88
CA ALA A 119 -5.60 -5.45 15.07
C ALA A 119 -6.19 -5.93 13.74
N ILE A 120 -6.62 -5.00 12.87
CA ILE A 120 -7.12 -5.31 11.53
C ILE A 120 -6.04 -6.01 10.70
N LEU A 121 -4.80 -5.50 10.74
CA LEU A 121 -3.69 -6.08 10.01
C LEU A 121 -3.42 -7.51 10.49
N HIS A 122 -3.27 -7.74 11.80
CA HIS A 122 -3.04 -9.09 12.32
C HIS A 122 -4.17 -10.06 11.95
N LEU A 123 -5.42 -9.58 11.94
CA LEU A 123 -6.53 -10.36 11.43
C LEU A 123 -6.34 -10.70 9.95
N ALA A 124 -6.01 -9.71 9.11
CA ALA A 124 -5.77 -9.92 7.69
C ALA A 124 -4.60 -10.88 7.42
N LEU A 125 -3.53 -10.79 8.21
CA LEU A 125 -2.36 -11.66 8.10
C LEU A 125 -2.71 -13.13 8.33
N GLY A 126 -3.65 -13.43 9.22
CA GLY A 126 -4.15 -14.80 9.45
C GLY A 126 -4.81 -15.43 8.22
N TYR A 127 -5.23 -14.63 7.24
CA TYR A 127 -5.92 -15.09 6.02
C TYR A 127 -5.26 -14.59 4.74
N ILE A 128 -4.02 -14.11 4.81
CA ILE A 128 -3.42 -13.27 3.77
C ILE A 128 -3.33 -13.97 2.40
N THR A 129 -3.21 -15.30 2.37
CA THR A 129 -3.19 -16.15 1.18
C THR A 129 -4.55 -16.27 0.48
N HIS A 130 -5.64 -15.87 1.14
CA HIS A 130 -7.00 -15.89 0.61
C HIS A 130 -7.64 -14.50 0.50
N VAL A 131 -6.95 -13.47 0.99
CA VAL A 131 -7.41 -12.09 0.93
C VAL A 131 -7.00 -11.42 -0.39
N THR A 132 -7.90 -10.61 -0.91
CA THR A 132 -7.66 -9.70 -2.03
C THR A 132 -8.22 -8.34 -1.67
N VAL A 133 -7.36 -7.33 -1.72
CA VAL A 133 -7.67 -5.94 -1.35
C VAL A 133 -7.32 -5.02 -2.50
N ASP A 134 -8.27 -4.19 -2.90
CA ASP A 134 -8.00 -3.02 -3.73
C ASP A 134 -7.70 -1.85 -2.81
N MET A 135 -6.66 -1.10 -3.13
CA MET A 135 -6.23 0.09 -2.42
C MET A 135 -6.05 1.26 -3.39
N ALA A 136 -6.50 2.43 -3.00
CA ALA A 136 -6.28 3.68 -3.70
C ALA A 136 -5.72 4.72 -2.71
N PHE A 137 -4.56 5.28 -3.04
CA PHE A 137 -3.91 6.35 -2.30
C PHE A 137 -4.22 7.68 -2.99
N LEU A 138 -4.67 8.65 -2.19
CA LEU A 138 -5.14 9.93 -2.69
C LEU A 138 -4.82 11.07 -1.74
N VAL A 139 -4.88 12.27 -2.30
CA VAL A 139 -4.91 13.52 -1.54
C VAL A 139 -6.37 13.97 -1.43
N GLU A 140 -6.89 13.99 -0.21
CA GLU A 140 -8.25 14.44 0.11
C GLU A 140 -8.42 15.93 -0.21
N SER A 141 -9.49 16.24 -0.92
CA SER A 141 -9.97 17.60 -1.15
C SER A 141 -10.78 18.05 0.07
N GLN A 142 -10.51 19.23 0.60
CA GLN A 142 -11.23 19.80 1.76
C GLN A 142 -11.91 21.14 1.42
N ALA A 143 -11.81 21.59 0.18
CA ALA A 143 -12.53 22.71 -0.37
C ALA A 143 -13.11 22.36 -1.75
N GLU A 144 -14.15 23.09 -2.17
CA GLU A 144 -14.90 22.77 -3.39
C GLU A 144 -14.03 22.90 -4.65
N GLU A 145 -13.16 23.90 -4.70
CA GLU A 145 -12.20 24.14 -5.78
C GLU A 145 -11.13 23.05 -5.90
N GLU A 146 -10.97 22.22 -4.87
CA GLU A 146 -10.01 21.11 -4.86
C GLU A 146 -10.62 19.83 -5.42
N LEU A 147 -11.91 19.79 -5.72
CA LEU A 147 -12.58 18.62 -6.28
C LEU A 147 -12.32 18.46 -7.79
N PRO A 148 -12.27 17.21 -8.30
CA PRO A 148 -12.37 15.95 -7.55
C PRO A 148 -11.08 15.59 -6.80
N GLU A 149 -11.21 14.75 -5.77
CA GLU A 149 -10.06 14.19 -5.03
C GLU A 149 -9.04 13.54 -5.99
N ARG A 150 -7.74 13.70 -5.68
CA ARG A 150 -6.67 13.28 -6.59
C ARG A 150 -6.07 11.96 -6.14
N VAL A 151 -6.47 10.88 -6.81
CA VAL A 151 -5.82 9.56 -6.70
C VAL A 151 -4.49 9.60 -7.44
N PHE A 152 -3.41 9.25 -6.74
CA PHE A 152 -2.06 9.20 -7.31
C PHE A 152 -1.47 7.79 -7.37
N GLY A 153 -2.15 6.81 -6.79
CA GLY A 153 -1.76 5.41 -6.90
C GLY A 153 -2.91 4.48 -6.57
N THR A 154 -3.04 3.39 -7.34
CA THR A 154 -3.96 2.30 -7.02
C THR A 154 -3.23 0.96 -7.17
N THR A 155 -3.57 0.01 -6.32
CA THR A 155 -2.96 -1.31 -6.35
C THR A 155 -3.95 -2.36 -5.87
N ARG A 156 -3.87 -3.56 -6.44
CA ARG A 156 -4.54 -4.75 -5.91
C ARG A 156 -3.49 -5.63 -5.27
N ILE A 157 -3.68 -5.90 -3.98
CA ILE A 157 -2.97 -6.95 -3.27
C ILE A 157 -3.81 -8.22 -3.36
N ALA A 158 -3.22 -9.35 -3.75
CA ALA A 158 -3.89 -10.63 -3.75
C ALA A 158 -2.95 -11.72 -3.23
N GLN A 159 -3.45 -12.53 -2.28
CA GLN A 159 -2.83 -13.80 -1.88
C GLN A 159 -1.34 -13.67 -1.57
N ILE A 160 -0.96 -12.69 -0.75
CA ILE A 160 0.45 -12.51 -0.40
C ILE A 160 0.94 -13.73 0.37
N GLU A 161 2.09 -14.25 -0.03
CA GLU A 161 2.86 -15.22 0.72
C GLU A 161 3.99 -14.49 1.45
N LEU A 162 3.84 -14.26 2.76
CA LEU A 162 4.85 -13.53 3.55
C LEU A 162 6.22 -14.21 3.54
N SER A 163 6.26 -15.55 3.43
CA SER A 163 7.51 -16.31 3.32
C SER A 163 8.31 -16.01 2.05
N ALA A 164 7.71 -15.38 1.04
CA ALA A 164 8.40 -14.94 -0.16
C ALA A 164 9.02 -13.53 -0.01
N ALA A 165 8.89 -12.90 1.17
CA ALA A 165 9.49 -11.61 1.43
C ALA A 165 11.02 -11.66 1.27
N VAL A 166 11.56 -10.66 0.58
CA VAL A 166 13.00 -10.53 0.35
C VAL A 166 13.58 -9.64 1.44
N PHE A 167 14.56 -10.16 2.17
CA PHE A 167 15.34 -9.35 3.09
C PHE A 167 16.07 -8.25 2.32
N THR A 168 15.88 -7.01 2.73
CA THR A 168 16.61 -5.88 2.17
C THR A 168 17.63 -5.41 3.19
N ASP A 169 18.90 -5.68 2.91
CA ASP A 169 19.99 -5.13 3.69
C ASP A 169 20.04 -3.60 3.45
N PRO A 170 19.96 -2.76 4.50
CA PRO A 170 20.04 -1.31 4.36
C PRO A 170 21.37 -0.81 3.76
N ASP A 171 22.41 -1.64 3.77
CA ASP A 171 23.75 -1.33 3.25
C ASP A 171 24.05 -1.99 1.91
N ASP A 172 23.23 -2.94 1.45
CA ASP A 172 23.46 -3.61 0.18
C ASP A 172 22.93 -2.81 -1.01
N SER A 173 23.85 -2.35 -1.86
CA SER A 173 23.56 -1.62 -3.11
C SER A 173 23.22 -2.55 -4.27
N THR A 174 23.33 -3.87 -4.07
CA THR A 174 23.36 -4.88 -5.13
C THR A 174 21.97 -5.33 -5.59
N ALA A 175 20.92 -5.06 -4.81
CA ALA A 175 19.52 -5.40 -5.13
C ALA A 175 19.00 -4.78 -6.45
N ILE A 176 19.69 -3.77 -7.00
CA ILE A 176 19.32 -3.08 -8.25
C ILE A 176 19.48 -4.01 -9.48
N HIS A 177 20.42 -4.96 -9.44
CA HIS A 177 20.71 -5.81 -10.60
C HIS A 177 19.65 -6.89 -10.84
N ALA A 178 18.99 -7.39 -9.79
CA ALA A 178 17.99 -8.45 -9.89
C ALA A 178 16.68 -7.96 -10.56
N MET A 179 16.26 -6.72 -10.31
CA MET A 179 15.01 -6.19 -10.88
C MET A 179 15.14 -5.73 -12.34
N SER A 180 16.34 -5.40 -12.81
CA SER A 180 16.56 -5.00 -14.21
C SER A 180 16.50 -6.15 -15.22
N GLY A 181 16.72 -7.40 -14.77
CA GLY A 181 16.68 -8.59 -15.63
C GLY A 181 15.27 -9.08 -15.95
N GLU A 182 14.28 -8.73 -15.12
CA GLU A 182 12.92 -9.27 -15.23
C GLU A 182 11.89 -8.33 -15.89
N LEU A 183 12.24 -7.09 -16.25
CA LEU A 183 11.31 -6.19 -16.96
C LEU A 183 10.77 -6.77 -18.29
N SER A 184 11.49 -7.73 -18.90
CA SER A 184 11.02 -8.47 -20.08
C SER A 184 10.08 -9.64 -19.76
N SER A 185 10.16 -10.19 -18.55
CA SER A 185 9.33 -11.30 -18.05
C SER A 185 7.95 -10.82 -17.58
N TRP A 186 7.89 -9.65 -16.93
CA TRP A 186 6.63 -9.04 -16.46
C TRP A 186 5.69 -8.65 -17.60
N ARG A 187 6.22 -8.27 -18.78
CA ARG A 187 5.40 -8.06 -20.01
C ARG A 187 4.84 -9.36 -20.60
N LYS A 188 5.42 -10.52 -20.25
CA LYS A 188 4.91 -11.84 -20.65
C LYS A 188 3.89 -12.38 -19.65
N PHE A 189 4.08 -12.13 -18.35
CA PHE A 189 3.14 -12.54 -17.30
C PHE A 189 1.76 -11.86 -17.44
N SER A 190 1.73 -10.59 -17.85
CA SER A 190 0.46 -9.86 -18.08
C SER A 190 -0.38 -10.39 -19.26
N ARG A 191 0.19 -11.21 -20.14
CA ARG A 191 -0.53 -11.85 -21.26
C ARG A 191 -1.03 -13.26 -20.97
N SER A 192 -0.54 -13.93 -19.91
CA SER A 192 -0.88 -15.34 -19.64
C SER A 192 -1.95 -15.55 -18.56
N LEU A 193 -2.49 -14.48 -17.96
CA LEU A 193 -3.52 -14.59 -16.92
C LEU A 193 -4.96 -14.59 -17.44
N SER A 194 -5.18 -14.64 -18.75
CA SER A 194 -6.45 -15.10 -19.30
C SER A 194 -6.44 -16.63 -19.32
N PHE A 195 -7.32 -17.22 -18.50
CA PHE A 195 -7.61 -18.66 -18.40
C PHE A 195 -6.71 -19.44 -17.43
N LEU A 196 -7.17 -19.62 -16.18
CA LEU A 196 -7.39 -20.95 -15.60
C LEU A 196 -8.20 -20.79 -14.30
N GLY A 197 -9.44 -21.26 -14.32
CA GLY A 197 -10.21 -21.49 -13.11
C GLY A 197 -9.71 -22.75 -12.40
N HIS A 198 -9.64 -22.70 -11.08
CA HIS A 198 -9.63 -23.90 -10.24
C HIS A 198 -10.48 -23.67 -8.99
N HIS A 199 -11.45 -24.58 -8.84
CA HIS A 199 -12.42 -24.64 -7.76
C HIS A 199 -11.82 -25.51 -6.65
N GLY A 200 -11.38 -24.90 -5.55
CA GLY A 200 -10.95 -25.62 -4.34
C GLY A 200 -12.00 -25.43 -3.24
N LYS A 201 -12.68 -26.51 -2.82
CA LYS A 201 -13.60 -26.52 -1.69
C LYS A 201 -12.81 -26.38 -0.37
N HIS A 202 -12.91 -25.24 0.29
CA HIS A 202 -12.52 -25.08 1.69
C HIS A 202 -13.64 -25.59 2.61
N SER A 203 -13.28 -26.37 3.64
CA SER A 203 -14.23 -26.92 4.61
C SER A 203 -14.76 -25.84 5.55
N LYS A 204 -16.08 -25.62 5.51
CA LYS A 204 -16.87 -24.63 6.26
C LYS A 204 -16.59 -24.58 7.78
N ILE A 205 -16.08 -25.67 8.36
CA ILE A 205 -15.90 -25.88 9.80
C ILE A 205 -14.69 -25.12 10.37
N GLU A 206 -13.62 -24.91 9.57
CA GLU A 206 -12.46 -24.13 10.02
C GLU A 206 -12.74 -22.62 9.99
N THR A 207 -13.60 -22.19 9.06
CA THR A 207 -14.01 -20.79 8.92
C THR A 207 -14.86 -20.34 10.12
N GLU A 208 -15.85 -21.15 10.53
CA GLU A 208 -16.78 -20.80 11.63
C GLU A 208 -16.07 -20.71 13.00
N LYS A 209 -15.18 -21.66 13.33
CA LYS A 209 -14.41 -21.60 14.60
C LYS A 209 -13.46 -20.41 14.69
N LEU A 210 -12.96 -19.98 13.55
CA LEU A 210 -12.04 -18.85 13.47
C LEU A 210 -12.81 -17.52 13.48
N GLU A 211 -14.01 -17.48 12.87
CA GLU A 211 -14.96 -16.36 12.96
C GLU A 211 -15.33 -16.06 14.43
N GLU A 212 -15.64 -17.09 15.22
CA GLU A 212 -15.97 -16.96 16.64
C GLU A 212 -14.80 -16.40 17.47
N LYS A 213 -13.57 -16.85 17.19
CA LYS A 213 -12.35 -16.34 17.84
C LYS A 213 -12.03 -14.88 17.46
N VAL A 214 -12.41 -14.47 16.25
CA VAL A 214 -12.19 -13.10 15.76
C VAL A 214 -13.25 -12.15 16.28
N GLU A 215 -14.52 -12.55 16.33
CA GLU A 215 -15.58 -11.75 16.98
C GLU A 215 -15.24 -11.50 18.45
N SER A 216 -14.80 -12.53 19.18
CA SER A 216 -14.31 -12.38 20.56
C SER A 216 -13.18 -11.36 20.68
N ARG A 217 -12.24 -11.30 19.72
CA ARG A 217 -11.16 -10.31 19.73
C ARG A 217 -11.61 -8.92 19.33
N LEU A 218 -12.60 -8.78 18.45
CA LEU A 218 -13.09 -7.47 18.03
C LEU A 218 -13.97 -6.80 19.10
N GLU A 219 -14.70 -7.57 19.91
CA GLU A 219 -15.42 -7.05 21.09
C GLU A 219 -14.49 -6.54 22.20
N GLU A 220 -13.26 -7.04 22.30
CA GLU A 220 -12.24 -6.51 23.24
C GLU A 220 -11.75 -5.09 22.89
N PHE A 221 -12.08 -4.58 21.69
CA PHE A 221 -11.65 -3.26 21.21
C PHE A 221 -12.79 -2.23 21.08
N LYS A 222 -14.00 -2.56 21.56
CA LYS A 222 -15.12 -1.60 21.73
C LYS A 222 -15.11 -0.99 23.13
#